data_AF-A0A3B0FIX9-F1
#
_entry.id   AF-A0A3B0FIX9-F1
#
_cell.length_a   1.000
_cell.length_b   1.000
_cell.length_c   1.000
_cell.angle_alpha   90.00
_cell.angle_beta   90.00
_cell.angle_gamma   90.00
#
_symmetry.space_group_name_H-M   'P 1'
#
loop_
_entity.id
_entity.type
_entity.pdbx_description
1 polymer ?
#
loop_
_entity_poly.entity_id
_entity_poly.type
_entity_poly.pdbx_seq_one_letter_code
_entity_poly.pdbx_strand_id
1 'polypeptide(L)'
;MAVDSSTIIRAKNRSARWLTEALQPPVVVSVQLLASPLTQPGFPGTAGYGALAALFVCVLPLVLLLVLVRLGKVTDHHVSDRRQRAPVLLMALGSILAGLLVLDAAGAPQSVVVMVLAVVAGVVVLAGVSPFWKISGHAAAISSAAVIGVLMLGTAWLPLLLLIPAVGWSRVVLRAHSPAQVVAGSLFGGVVMAGIWWVLQGLLVSP
;
A
#
# COMPACT_ATOMS: atom_id res chain seq x y z
N MET A 1 -10.36 14.81 -39.38
CA MET A 1 -8.99 14.52 -38.93
C MET A 1 -9.05 13.24 -38.10
N ALA A 2 -8.80 12.08 -38.70
CA ALA A 2 -8.87 10.79 -38.00
C ALA A 2 -7.61 10.67 -37.13
N VAL A 3 -7.77 10.75 -35.81
CA VAL A 3 -6.67 10.45 -34.89
C VAL A 3 -6.31 8.99 -35.10
N ASP A 4 -5.06 8.73 -35.53
CA ASP A 4 -4.56 7.38 -35.77
C ASP A 4 -4.74 6.52 -34.50
N SER A 5 -5.44 5.39 -34.67
CA SER A 5 -5.71 4.44 -33.59
C SER A 5 -4.43 3.95 -32.91
N SER A 6 -3.31 3.92 -33.63
CA SER A 6 -2.00 3.55 -33.08
C SER A 6 -1.49 4.58 -32.05
N THR A 7 -1.73 5.87 -32.29
CA THR A 7 -1.35 6.98 -31.42
C THR A 7 -2.16 6.96 -30.12
N ILE A 8 -3.47 6.69 -30.22
CA ILE A 8 -4.37 6.56 -29.06
C ILE A 8 -3.94 5.38 -28.17
N ILE A 9 -3.60 4.23 -28.74
CA ILE A 9 -3.16 3.05 -27.99
C ILE A 9 -1.83 3.34 -27.26
N ARG A 10 -0.86 3.97 -27.94
CA ARG A 10 0.43 4.35 -27.31
C ARG A 10 0.24 5.35 -26.17
N ALA A 11 -0.61 6.36 -26.35
CA ALA A 11 -0.91 7.35 -25.31
C ALA A 11 -1.60 6.72 -24.10
N LYS A 12 -2.63 5.88 -24.31
CA LYS A 12 -3.31 5.13 -23.25
C LYS A 12 -2.33 4.27 -22.45
N ASN A 13 -1.44 3.56 -23.13
CA ASN A 13 -0.41 2.74 -22.47
C ASN A 13 0.59 3.57 -21.68
N ARG A 14 0.95 4.78 -22.15
CA ARG A 14 1.84 5.69 -21.42
C ARG A 14 1.19 6.20 -20.13
N SER A 15 -0.04 6.70 -20.21
CA SER A 15 -0.78 7.18 -19.03
C SER A 15 -1.00 6.06 -18.01
N ALA A 16 -1.35 4.86 -18.48
CA ALA A 16 -1.52 3.70 -17.60
C ALA A 16 -0.22 3.29 -16.89
N ARG A 17 0.94 3.34 -17.59
CA ARG A 17 2.25 3.08 -16.98
C ARG A 17 2.59 4.12 -15.92
N TRP A 18 2.45 5.40 -16.26
CA TRP A 18 2.72 6.48 -15.32
C TRP A 18 1.86 6.35 -14.06
N LEU A 19 0.56 6.06 -14.21
CA LEU A 19 -0.33 5.88 -13.07
C LEU A 19 0.07 4.67 -12.22
N THR A 20 0.46 3.56 -12.87
CA THR A 20 0.95 2.36 -12.17
C THR A 20 2.22 2.66 -11.39
N GLU A 21 3.18 3.39 -11.97
CA GLU A 21 4.46 3.72 -11.37
C GLU A 21 4.33 4.76 -10.25
N ALA A 22 3.48 5.77 -10.42
CA ALA A 22 3.24 6.79 -9.41
C ALA A 22 2.45 6.25 -8.20
N LEU A 23 1.52 5.32 -8.45
CA LEU A 23 0.66 4.73 -7.40
C LEU A 23 1.04 3.27 -7.13
N GLN A 24 2.34 2.96 -7.17
CA GLN A 24 2.82 1.66 -6.72
C GLN A 24 2.50 1.46 -5.23
N PRO A 25 2.26 0.21 -4.78
CA PRO A 25 1.90 -0.06 -3.40
C PRO A 25 2.84 0.57 -2.35
N PRO A 26 4.18 0.54 -2.49
CA PRO A 26 5.07 1.20 -1.52
C PRO A 26 4.85 2.71 -1.42
N VAL A 27 4.56 3.38 -2.53
CA VAL A 27 4.31 4.83 -2.56
C VAL A 27 2.97 5.13 -1.88
N VAL A 28 1.91 4.40 -2.25
CA VAL A 28 0.57 4.58 -1.67
C VAL A 28 0.58 4.33 -0.17
N VAL A 29 1.21 3.24 0.29
CA VAL A 29 1.33 2.92 1.72
C VAL A 29 2.19 3.96 2.45
N SER A 30 3.26 4.48 1.83
CA SER A 30 4.06 5.55 2.45
C SER A 30 3.24 6.82 2.66
N VAL A 31 2.46 7.24 1.65
CA VAL A 31 1.56 8.40 1.78
C VAL A 31 0.51 8.15 2.86
N GLN A 32 -0.05 6.95 2.92
CA GLN A 32 -1.02 6.56 3.95
C GLN A 32 -0.41 6.63 5.37
N LEU A 33 0.83 6.18 5.54
CA LEU A 33 1.56 6.26 6.83
C LEU A 33 1.91 7.70 7.20
N LEU A 34 2.32 8.52 6.24
CA LEU A 34 2.56 9.96 6.45
C LEU A 34 1.29 10.71 6.85
N ALA A 35 0.13 10.28 6.35
CA ALA A 35 -1.17 10.85 6.69
C ALA A 35 -1.72 10.36 8.04
N SER A 36 -1.19 9.25 8.59
CA SER A 36 -1.71 8.65 9.83
C SER A 36 -1.80 9.59 11.05
N PRO A 37 -0.85 10.51 11.32
CA PRO A 37 -0.93 11.40 12.48
C PRO A 37 -1.80 12.67 12.26
N LEU A 38 -2.37 12.90 11.07
CA LEU A 38 -3.06 14.15 10.72
C LEU A 38 -4.24 14.49 11.64
N THR A 39 -4.90 13.48 12.18
CA THR A 39 -6.09 13.65 13.03
C THR A 39 -5.78 13.62 14.53
N GLN A 40 -4.49 13.51 14.90
CA GLN A 40 -4.08 13.41 16.30
C GLN A 40 -3.75 14.76 16.93
N PRO A 41 -4.01 14.92 18.25
CA PRO A 41 -3.48 16.03 19.02
C PRO A 41 -1.94 16.12 18.87
N GLY A 42 -1.41 17.32 18.69
CA GLY A 42 0.03 17.56 18.55
C GLY A 42 0.55 17.58 17.11
N PHE A 43 -0.31 17.39 16.10
CA PHE A 43 0.05 17.72 14.71
C PHE A 43 0.28 19.24 14.57
N PRO A 44 1.33 19.72 13.83
CA PRO A 44 2.25 18.96 12.97
C PRO A 44 3.48 18.36 13.67
N GLY A 45 3.68 18.56 14.97
CA GLY A 45 4.84 18.03 15.72
C GLY A 45 4.97 16.51 15.70
N THR A 46 3.86 15.79 15.48
CA THR A 46 3.81 14.32 15.36
C THR A 46 4.06 13.79 13.94
N ALA A 47 4.23 14.66 12.94
CA ALA A 47 4.41 14.24 11.54
C ALA A 47 5.63 13.32 11.33
N GLY A 48 6.67 13.50 12.14
CA GLY A 48 7.88 12.66 12.10
C GLY A 48 7.61 11.18 12.34
N TYR A 49 6.60 10.82 13.13
CA TYR A 49 6.25 9.42 13.40
C TYR A 49 5.69 8.71 12.15
N GLY A 50 4.90 9.42 11.33
CA GLY A 50 4.43 8.87 10.05
C GLY A 50 5.59 8.62 9.08
N ALA A 51 6.58 9.51 9.06
CA ALA A 51 7.78 9.33 8.25
C ALA A 51 8.66 8.17 8.75
N LEU A 52 8.79 8.03 10.07
CA LEU A 52 9.49 6.92 10.71
C LEU A 52 8.79 5.58 10.40
N ALA A 53 7.46 5.54 10.46
CA ALA A 53 6.69 4.37 10.05
C ALA A 53 6.90 4.04 8.56
N ALA A 54 6.82 5.04 7.66
CA ALA A 54 7.06 4.83 6.23
C ALA A 54 8.48 4.33 5.94
N LEU A 55 9.49 4.80 6.70
CA LEU A 55 10.85 4.33 6.62
C LEU A 55 10.95 2.81 6.88
N PHE A 56 10.41 2.33 8.00
CA PHE A 56 10.52 0.91 8.38
C PHE A 56 9.58 -0.02 7.59
N VAL A 57 8.42 0.48 7.15
CA VAL A 57 7.42 -0.34 6.44
C VAL A 57 7.69 -0.41 4.94
N CYS A 58 8.17 0.67 4.33
CA CYS A 58 8.31 0.76 2.88
C CYS A 58 9.76 0.95 2.43
N VAL A 59 10.43 2.00 2.91
CA VAL A 59 11.73 2.43 2.36
C VAL A 59 12.82 1.42 2.68
N LEU A 60 12.99 1.04 3.95
CA LEU A 60 14.04 0.14 4.40
C LEU A 60 13.90 -1.26 3.79
N PRO A 61 12.72 -1.94 3.81
CA PRO A 61 12.54 -3.21 3.13
C PRO A 61 12.86 -3.17 1.63
N LEU A 62 12.44 -2.09 0.94
CA LEU A 62 12.70 -1.91 -0.48
C LEU A 62 14.20 -1.72 -0.76
N VAL A 63 14.88 -0.85 0.01
CA VAL A 63 16.32 -0.63 -0.12
C VAL A 63 17.09 -1.93 0.12
N LEU A 64 16.75 -2.68 1.18
CA LEU A 64 17.36 -3.97 1.46
C LEU A 64 17.15 -4.97 0.33
N LEU A 65 15.93 -5.06 -0.23
CA LEU A 65 15.64 -5.90 -1.38
C LEU A 65 16.49 -5.50 -2.61
N LEU A 66 16.57 -4.21 -2.93
CA LEU A 66 17.37 -3.72 -4.04
C LEU A 66 18.87 -3.99 -3.85
N VAL A 67 19.37 -3.89 -2.61
CA VAL A 67 20.75 -4.28 -2.28
C VAL A 67 20.94 -5.79 -2.48
N LEU A 68 20.02 -6.64 -2.04
CA LEU A 68 20.09 -8.09 -2.26
C LEU A 68 20.08 -8.46 -3.75
N VAL A 69 19.30 -7.74 -4.57
CA VAL A 69 19.30 -7.90 -6.03
C VAL A 69 20.66 -7.50 -6.62
N ARG A 70 21.21 -6.36 -6.22
CA ARG A 70 22.55 -5.92 -6.68
C ARG A 70 23.67 -6.87 -6.27
N LEU A 71 23.54 -7.53 -5.13
CA LEU A 71 24.48 -8.55 -4.64
C LEU A 71 24.25 -9.93 -5.28
N GLY A 72 23.28 -10.08 -6.20
CA GLY A 72 22.94 -11.35 -6.84
C GLY A 72 22.30 -12.38 -5.91
N LYS A 73 21.88 -11.99 -4.71
CA LYS A 73 21.21 -12.88 -3.73
C LYS A 73 19.73 -13.07 -4.01
N VAL A 74 19.11 -12.13 -4.72
CA VAL A 74 17.72 -12.18 -5.19
C VAL A 74 17.71 -11.91 -6.69
N THR A 75 16.91 -12.67 -7.44
CA THR A 75 16.93 -12.63 -8.91
C THR A 75 16.53 -11.28 -9.48
N ASP A 76 15.45 -10.70 -8.93
CA ASP A 76 14.93 -9.41 -9.37
C ASP A 76 14.02 -8.79 -8.30
N HIS A 77 13.71 -7.50 -8.41
CA HIS A 77 12.92 -6.77 -7.42
C HIS A 77 11.43 -7.20 -7.37
N HIS A 78 10.90 -7.89 -8.39
CA HIS A 78 9.57 -8.50 -8.31
C HIS A 78 9.59 -9.85 -7.58
N VAL A 79 10.77 -10.34 -7.19
CA VAL A 79 10.97 -11.63 -6.52
C VAL A 79 10.27 -12.75 -7.32
N SER A 80 10.67 -12.86 -8.60
CA SER A 80 10.03 -13.78 -9.55
C SER A 80 10.17 -15.23 -9.10
N ASP A 81 11.31 -15.59 -8.50
CA ASP A 81 11.51 -16.90 -7.87
C ASP A 81 10.69 -17.02 -6.58
N ARG A 82 9.76 -17.99 -6.58
CA ARG A 82 8.90 -18.28 -5.42
C ARG A 82 9.70 -18.67 -4.18
N ARG A 83 10.87 -19.30 -4.32
CA ARG A 83 11.73 -19.71 -3.18
C ARG A 83 12.29 -18.51 -2.42
N GLN A 84 12.46 -17.38 -3.10
CA GLN A 84 13.01 -16.14 -2.53
C GLN A 84 11.93 -15.28 -1.83
N ARG A 85 10.63 -15.56 -2.06
CA ARG A 85 9.53 -14.76 -1.51
C ARG A 85 9.44 -14.82 0.01
N ALA A 86 9.54 -16.02 0.59
CA ALA A 86 9.45 -16.18 2.04
C ALA A 86 10.61 -15.47 2.79
N PRO A 87 11.88 -15.63 2.39
CA PRO A 87 12.98 -14.85 2.99
C PRO A 87 12.79 -13.34 2.88
N VAL A 88 12.38 -12.82 1.71
CA VAL A 88 12.14 -11.38 1.52
C VAL A 88 10.98 -10.89 2.38
N LEU A 89 9.90 -11.67 2.51
CA LEU A 89 8.78 -11.34 3.38
C LEU A 89 9.20 -11.32 4.86
N LEU A 90 9.97 -12.31 5.32
CA LEU A 90 10.48 -12.35 6.70
C LEU A 90 11.42 -11.17 6.99
N MET A 91 12.27 -10.79 6.05
CA MET A 91 13.11 -9.59 6.15
C MET A 91 12.26 -8.32 6.29
N ALA A 92 11.23 -8.16 5.47
CA ALA A 92 10.31 -7.03 5.55
C ALA A 92 9.56 -7.01 6.89
N LEU A 93 9.05 -8.16 7.36
CA LEU A 93 8.41 -8.28 8.66
C LEU A 93 9.36 -7.92 9.81
N GLY A 94 10.62 -8.35 9.75
CA GLY A 94 11.64 -7.98 10.74
C GLY A 94 11.88 -6.47 10.80
N SER A 95 11.96 -5.81 9.64
CA SER A 95 12.05 -4.34 9.55
C SER A 95 10.83 -3.65 10.18
N ILE A 96 9.63 -4.15 9.90
CA ILE A 96 8.39 -3.58 10.43
C ILE A 96 8.32 -3.77 11.96
N LEU A 97 8.67 -4.95 12.47
CA LEU A 97 8.71 -5.21 13.92
C LEU A 97 9.72 -4.29 14.62
N ALA A 98 10.91 -4.10 14.05
CA ALA A 98 11.87 -3.14 14.58
C ALA A 98 11.29 -1.71 14.57
N GLY A 99 10.61 -1.31 13.48
CA GLY A 99 9.95 -0.01 13.40
C GLY A 99 8.86 0.18 14.44
N LEU A 100 8.05 -0.84 14.72
CA LEU A 100 7.03 -0.82 15.77
C LEU A 100 7.65 -0.63 17.15
N LEU A 101 8.74 -1.33 17.46
CA LEU A 101 9.46 -1.17 18.73
C LEU A 101 10.05 0.24 18.88
N VAL A 102 10.61 0.80 17.80
CA VAL A 102 11.13 2.17 17.81
C VAL A 102 10.00 3.20 17.99
N LEU A 103 8.87 3.02 17.30
CA LEU A 103 7.70 3.89 17.43
C LEU A 103 7.13 3.86 18.85
N ASP A 104 7.02 2.67 19.45
CA ASP A 104 6.57 2.48 20.82
C ASP A 104 7.51 3.18 21.83
N ALA A 105 8.82 2.92 21.72
CA ALA A 105 9.83 3.55 22.58
C ALA A 105 9.89 5.07 22.43
N ALA A 106 9.55 5.60 21.25
CA ALA A 106 9.50 7.02 20.96
C ALA A 106 8.17 7.69 21.38
N GLY A 107 7.19 6.93 21.90
CA GLY A 107 5.89 7.46 22.29
C GLY A 107 5.04 7.92 21.10
N ALA A 108 5.11 7.20 19.97
CA ALA A 108 4.34 7.54 18.78
C ALA A 108 2.82 7.55 19.05
N PRO A 109 2.06 8.45 18.40
CA PRO A 109 0.61 8.44 18.51
C PRO A 109 0.01 7.09 18.09
N GLN A 110 -0.99 6.61 18.82
CA GLN A 110 -1.62 5.31 18.58
C GLN A 110 -2.16 5.16 17.15
N SER A 111 -2.64 6.24 16.53
CA SER A 111 -3.06 6.22 15.11
C SER A 111 -1.98 5.72 14.13
N VAL A 112 -0.71 6.06 14.38
CA VAL A 112 0.42 5.64 13.52
C VAL A 112 0.65 4.14 13.70
N VAL A 113 0.65 3.67 14.96
CA VAL A 113 0.79 2.25 15.31
C VAL A 113 -0.36 1.43 14.72
N VAL A 114 -1.60 1.88 14.89
CA VAL A 114 -2.80 1.26 14.30
C VAL A 114 -2.70 1.17 12.78
N MET A 115 -2.22 2.23 12.11
CA MET A 115 -2.03 2.21 10.66
C MET A 115 -1.01 1.15 10.23
N VAL A 116 0.13 1.06 10.92
CA VAL A 116 1.14 0.03 10.65
C VAL A 116 0.57 -1.37 10.85
N LEU A 117 -0.11 -1.62 11.97
CA LEU A 117 -0.72 -2.91 12.29
C LEU A 117 -1.77 -3.31 11.25
N ALA A 118 -2.63 -2.37 10.82
CA ALA A 118 -3.63 -2.63 9.80
C ALA A 118 -3.02 -2.98 8.44
N VAL A 119 -1.98 -2.25 8.02
CA VAL A 119 -1.24 -2.55 6.78
C VAL A 119 -0.61 -3.93 6.85
N VAL A 120 0.07 -4.27 7.95
CA VAL A 120 0.71 -5.58 8.14
C VAL A 120 -0.32 -6.70 8.13
N ALA A 121 -1.39 -6.57 8.90
CA ALA A 121 -2.46 -7.57 8.96
C ALA A 121 -3.10 -7.77 7.57
N GLY A 122 -3.37 -6.68 6.85
CA GLY A 122 -3.88 -6.74 5.47
C GLY A 122 -2.91 -7.45 4.52
N VAL A 123 -1.61 -7.16 4.60
CA VAL A 123 -0.59 -7.84 3.79
C VAL A 123 -0.50 -9.33 4.14
N VAL A 124 -0.58 -9.71 5.41
CA VAL A 124 -0.57 -11.11 5.85
C VAL A 124 -1.78 -11.86 5.29
N VAL A 125 -2.98 -11.30 5.40
CA VAL A 125 -4.20 -11.91 4.83
C VAL A 125 -4.07 -12.02 3.30
N LEU A 126 -3.60 -10.97 2.63
CA LEU A 126 -3.37 -10.98 1.18
C LEU A 126 -2.37 -12.05 0.77
N ALA A 127 -1.27 -12.17 1.52
CA ALA A 127 -0.23 -13.17 1.29
C ALA A 127 -0.76 -14.59 1.47
N GLY A 128 -1.70 -14.82 2.41
CA GLY A 128 -2.38 -16.11 2.58
C GLY A 128 -3.32 -16.47 1.42
N VAL A 129 -3.97 -15.49 0.80
CA VAL A 129 -4.87 -15.71 -0.36
C VAL A 129 -4.10 -15.86 -1.68
N SER A 130 -3.00 -15.13 -1.83
CA SER A 130 -2.21 -15.03 -3.06
C SER A 130 -1.72 -16.34 -3.70
N PRO A 131 -1.47 -17.46 -2.98
CA PRO A 131 -1.09 -18.73 -3.57
C PRO A 131 -2.24 -19.41 -4.30
N PHE A 132 -3.48 -19.18 -3.87
CA PHE A 132 -4.68 -19.80 -4.42
C PHE A 132 -5.25 -19.00 -5.58
N TRP A 133 -5.22 -17.66 -5.47
CA TRP A 133 -5.78 -16.81 -6.50
C TRP A 133 -5.04 -15.47 -6.62
N LYS A 134 -4.73 -15.09 -7.87
CA LYS A 134 -3.99 -13.85 -8.16
C LYS A 134 -4.91 -12.65 -7.99
N ILE A 135 -4.72 -11.91 -6.91
CA ILE A 135 -5.44 -10.67 -6.59
C ILE A 135 -4.57 -9.44 -6.91
N SER A 136 -5.19 -8.30 -7.24
CA SER A 136 -4.44 -7.08 -7.56
C SER A 136 -4.01 -6.32 -6.30
N GLY A 137 -2.74 -6.42 -5.93
CA GLY A 137 -2.17 -5.65 -4.80
C GLY A 137 -2.18 -4.13 -5.01
N HIS A 138 -2.12 -3.65 -6.26
CA HIS A 138 -2.26 -2.20 -6.55
C HIS A 138 -3.68 -1.72 -6.25
N ALA A 139 -4.69 -2.48 -6.68
CA ALA A 139 -6.10 -2.17 -6.40
C ALA A 139 -6.40 -2.24 -4.89
N ALA A 140 -5.82 -3.23 -4.19
CA ALA A 140 -5.94 -3.34 -2.73
C ALA A 140 -5.30 -2.15 -2.01
N ALA A 141 -4.05 -1.80 -2.33
CA ALA A 141 -3.36 -0.69 -1.68
C ALA A 141 -4.09 0.64 -1.87
N ILE A 142 -4.47 0.99 -3.10
CA ILE A 142 -5.15 2.27 -3.37
C ILE A 142 -6.55 2.31 -2.76
N SER A 143 -7.28 1.21 -2.77
CA SER A 143 -8.62 1.16 -2.17
C SER A 143 -8.57 1.25 -0.66
N SER A 144 -7.61 0.58 -0.03
CA SER A 144 -7.36 0.70 1.42
C SER A 144 -7.04 2.14 1.79
N ALA A 145 -6.05 2.75 1.12
CA ALA A 145 -5.63 4.13 1.41
C ALA A 145 -6.75 5.14 1.17
N ALA A 146 -7.51 5.02 0.06
CA ALA A 146 -8.59 5.93 -0.26
C ALA A 146 -9.75 5.82 0.74
N VAL A 147 -10.19 4.60 1.09
CA VAL A 147 -11.30 4.39 2.04
C VAL A 147 -10.88 4.85 3.44
N ILE A 148 -9.71 4.45 3.93
CA ILE A 148 -9.22 4.89 5.24
C ILE A 148 -9.04 6.42 5.27
N GLY A 149 -8.51 7.02 4.21
CA GLY A 149 -8.38 8.47 4.09
C GLY A 149 -9.73 9.20 4.21
N VAL A 150 -10.77 8.70 3.56
CA VAL A 150 -12.15 9.25 3.69
C VAL A 150 -12.68 9.08 5.11
N LEU A 151 -12.50 7.90 5.72
CA LEU A 151 -12.95 7.63 7.09
C LEU A 151 -12.24 8.52 8.11
N MET A 152 -10.96 8.81 7.90
CA MET A 152 -10.16 9.66 8.79
C MET A 152 -10.46 11.16 8.60
N LEU A 153 -10.56 11.62 7.35
CA LEU A 153 -10.56 13.05 7.03
C LEU A 153 -11.95 13.60 6.68
N GLY A 154 -12.97 12.73 6.59
CA GLY A 154 -14.35 13.08 6.35
C GLY A 154 -14.76 13.14 4.87
N THR A 155 -16.03 13.48 4.63
CA THR A 155 -16.69 13.39 3.32
C THR A 155 -16.11 14.31 2.25
N ALA A 156 -15.42 15.39 2.64
CA ALA A 156 -14.72 16.27 1.70
C ALA A 156 -13.65 15.51 0.88
N TRP A 157 -13.17 14.38 1.39
CA TRP A 157 -12.15 13.54 0.73
C TRP A 157 -12.71 12.39 -0.10
N LEU A 158 -14.04 12.31 -0.29
CA LEU A 158 -14.68 11.36 -1.21
C LEU A 158 -14.05 11.29 -2.62
N PRO A 159 -13.53 12.40 -3.21
CA PRO A 159 -12.83 12.33 -4.49
C PRO A 159 -11.65 11.35 -4.54
N LEU A 160 -11.03 10.98 -3.40
CA LEU A 160 -9.97 9.96 -3.35
C LEU A 160 -10.44 8.60 -3.89
N LEU A 161 -11.73 8.28 -3.77
CA LEU A 161 -12.28 7.02 -4.27
C LEU A 161 -12.17 6.88 -5.79
N LEU A 162 -12.03 7.99 -6.53
CA LEU A 162 -11.81 7.98 -7.99
C LEU A 162 -10.45 7.40 -8.38
N LEU A 163 -9.49 7.33 -7.45
CA LEU A 163 -8.20 6.69 -7.68
C LEU A 163 -8.34 5.18 -7.87
N ILE A 164 -9.38 4.56 -7.27
CA ILE A 164 -9.63 3.11 -7.36
C ILE A 164 -9.91 2.68 -8.80
N PRO A 165 -10.93 3.22 -9.51
CA PRO A 165 -11.15 2.87 -10.91
C PRO A 165 -10.02 3.36 -11.82
N ALA A 166 -9.33 4.46 -11.50
CA ALA A 166 -8.19 4.93 -12.29
C ALA A 166 -7.03 3.91 -12.27
N VAL A 167 -6.61 3.47 -11.09
CA VAL A 167 -5.58 2.43 -10.93
C VAL A 167 -6.10 1.10 -11.49
N GLY A 168 -7.37 0.75 -11.24
CA GLY A 168 -7.97 -0.47 -11.79
C GLY A 168 -7.90 -0.51 -13.32
N TRP A 169 -8.24 0.60 -13.98
CA TRP A 169 -8.13 0.76 -15.42
C TRP A 169 -6.70 0.57 -15.91
N SER A 170 -5.71 1.15 -15.24
CA SER A 170 -4.31 1.00 -15.64
C SER A 170 -3.85 -0.47 -15.58
N ARG A 171 -4.27 -1.22 -14.55
CA ARG A 171 -3.92 -2.65 -14.40
C ARG A 171 -4.54 -3.52 -15.50
N VAL A 172 -5.76 -3.22 -15.92
CA VAL A 172 -6.45 -3.95 -17.01
C VAL A 172 -5.87 -3.59 -18.37
N VAL A 173 -5.67 -2.30 -18.67
CA VAL A 173 -5.10 -1.84 -19.96
C VAL A 173 -3.69 -2.37 -20.17
N LEU A 174 -2.86 -2.38 -19.13
CA LEU A 174 -1.52 -2.96 -19.17
C LEU A 174 -1.52 -4.50 -19.16
N ARG A 175 -2.69 -5.13 -19.16
CA ARG A 175 -2.87 -6.59 -19.12
C ARG A 175 -2.16 -7.26 -17.93
N ALA A 176 -1.97 -6.52 -16.85
CA ALA A 176 -1.31 -7.04 -15.65
C ALA A 176 -2.27 -7.90 -14.80
N HIS A 177 -3.57 -7.56 -14.83
CA HIS A 177 -4.64 -8.25 -14.13
C HIS A 177 -5.93 -8.25 -14.96
N SER A 178 -6.80 -9.23 -14.72
CA SER A 178 -8.18 -9.22 -15.26
C SER A 178 -9.09 -8.29 -14.42
N PRO A 179 -10.24 -7.85 -14.97
CA PRO A 179 -11.20 -7.03 -14.21
C PRO A 179 -11.63 -7.68 -12.90
N ALA A 180 -11.87 -9.00 -12.87
CA ALA A 180 -12.24 -9.72 -11.65
C ALA A 180 -11.15 -9.65 -10.56
N GLN A 181 -9.88 -9.76 -10.95
CA GLN A 181 -8.74 -9.65 -10.02
C GLN A 181 -8.57 -8.23 -9.47
N VAL A 182 -8.93 -7.22 -10.27
CA VAL A 182 -8.94 -5.81 -9.84
C VAL A 182 -10.09 -5.56 -8.87
N VAL A 183 -11.32 -5.98 -9.21
CA VAL A 183 -12.50 -5.81 -8.36
C VAL A 183 -12.29 -6.46 -7.00
N ALA A 184 -11.82 -7.70 -6.96
CA ALA A 184 -11.56 -8.35 -5.68
C ALA A 184 -10.41 -7.71 -4.91
N GLY A 185 -9.38 -7.21 -5.59
CA GLY A 185 -8.33 -6.40 -4.97
C GLY A 185 -8.90 -5.15 -4.30
N SER A 186 -9.75 -4.40 -5.02
CA SER A 186 -10.43 -3.23 -4.48
C SER A 186 -11.31 -3.57 -3.28
N LEU A 187 -12.15 -4.61 -3.37
CA LEU A 187 -12.98 -5.05 -2.24
C LEU A 187 -12.13 -5.47 -1.04
N PHE A 188 -11.05 -6.21 -1.27
CA PHE A 188 -10.13 -6.60 -0.22
C PHE A 188 -9.52 -5.37 0.49
N GLY A 189 -9.01 -4.41 -0.28
CA GLY A 189 -8.44 -3.18 0.29
C GLY A 189 -9.49 -2.33 1.01
N GLY A 190 -10.59 -2.02 0.34
CA GLY A 190 -11.62 -1.10 0.84
C GLY A 190 -12.52 -1.68 1.93
N VAL A 191 -12.64 -2.99 2.05
CA VAL A 191 -13.48 -3.64 3.07
C VAL A 191 -12.64 -4.33 4.13
N VAL A 192 -11.72 -5.23 3.74
CA VAL A 192 -10.97 -6.03 4.70
C VAL A 192 -9.88 -5.20 5.36
N MET A 193 -9.00 -4.56 4.58
CA MET A 193 -7.90 -3.77 5.18
C MET A 193 -8.43 -2.53 5.91
N ALA A 194 -9.37 -1.81 5.31
CA ALA A 194 -10.02 -0.67 5.96
C ALA A 194 -10.85 -1.08 7.20
N GLY A 195 -11.52 -2.24 7.17
CA GLY A 195 -12.25 -2.77 8.31
C GLY A 195 -11.33 -3.17 9.46
N ILE A 196 -10.18 -3.81 9.17
CA ILE A 196 -9.15 -4.09 10.19
C ILE A 196 -8.69 -2.79 10.84
N TRP A 197 -8.36 -1.78 10.02
CA TRP A 197 -7.97 -0.45 10.54
C TRP A 197 -9.07 0.15 11.43
N TRP A 198 -10.33 0.12 10.99
CA TRP A 198 -11.46 0.65 11.75
C TRP A 198 -11.63 -0.02 13.11
N VAL A 199 -11.55 -1.35 13.14
CA VAL A 199 -11.64 -2.12 14.39
C VAL A 199 -10.48 -1.78 15.32
N LEU A 200 -9.24 -1.78 14.81
CA LEU A 200 -8.05 -1.44 15.63
C LEU A 200 -8.10 0.00 16.15
N GLN A 201 -8.57 0.94 15.32
CA GLN A 201 -8.75 2.34 15.69
C GLN A 201 -9.74 2.46 16.86
N GLY A 202 -10.89 1.78 16.78
CA GLY A 202 -11.89 1.75 17.84
C GLY A 202 -11.39 1.09 19.14
N LEU A 203 -10.56 0.04 19.03
CA LEU A 203 -10.03 -0.67 20.20
C LEU A 203 -8.88 0.05 20.91
N LEU A 204 -8.04 0.77 20.16
CA LEU A 204 -6.75 1.28 20.66
C LEU A 204 -6.67 2.81 20.78
N VAL A 205 -7.57 3.55 20.11
CA VAL A 205 -7.53 5.02 20.07
C VAL A 205 -8.78 5.67 20.67
N SER A 206 -9.93 5.00 20.59
CA SER A 206 -11.23 5.54 21.03
C SER A 206 -11.76 4.83 22.29
N PRO A 207 -11.32 5.19 23.50
CA PRO A 207 -12.07 4.88 24.72
C PRO A 207 -13.27 5.83 24.92
#